data_AF-A0A0D0BM07-F1
#
_entry.id   AF-A0A0D0BM07-F1
#
_cell.length_a   1.000
_cell.length_b   1.000
_cell.length_c   1.000
_cell.angle_alpha   90.00
_cell.angle_beta   90.00
_cell.angle_gamma   90.00
#
_symmetry.space_group_name_H-M   'P 1'
#
loop_
_entity.id
_entity.type
_entity.pdbx_description
1 polymer ?
#
loop_
_entity_poly.entity_id
_entity_poly.type
_entity_poly.pdbx_seq_one_letter_code
_entity_poly.pdbx_strand_id
1 'polypeptide(L)'
;MKTFLTLLATISSLSTYTLVGVHASTKCAICPSSLNGAGLYYGCSYKGNTACRYLISGTSQMIGCYYDDSKGTVTQGSNRALCPKTVNTGTGNACQCITP
;
A
#
# COMPACT_ATOMS: atom_id res chain seq x y z
N MET A 1 -14.55 -24.30 -41.39
CA MET A 1 -15.00 -24.09 -39.98
C MET A 1 -13.97 -24.66 -38.99
N LYS A 2 -12.70 -24.19 -38.99
CA LYS A 2 -11.63 -24.81 -38.16
C LYS A 2 -10.73 -23.80 -37.45
N THR A 3 -10.73 -22.55 -37.88
CA THR A 3 -9.96 -21.44 -37.28
C THR A 3 -10.62 -20.84 -36.04
N PHE A 4 -11.95 -20.92 -35.92
CA PHE A 4 -12.69 -20.37 -34.79
C PHE A 4 -12.47 -21.15 -33.48
N LEU A 5 -12.32 -22.48 -33.54
CA LEU A 5 -12.10 -23.32 -32.35
C LEU A 5 -10.72 -23.08 -31.74
N THR A 6 -9.70 -22.86 -32.58
CA THR A 6 -8.34 -22.59 -32.11
C THR A 6 -8.24 -21.23 -31.42
N LEU A 7 -8.97 -20.22 -31.91
CA LEU A 7 -9.03 -18.89 -31.31
C LEU A 7 -9.74 -18.92 -29.95
N LEU A 8 -10.80 -19.71 -29.80
CA LEU A 8 -11.51 -19.83 -28.52
C LEU A 8 -10.62 -20.50 -27.45
N ALA A 9 -9.85 -21.52 -27.82
CA ALA A 9 -8.93 -22.20 -26.91
C ALA A 9 -7.81 -21.29 -26.41
N THR A 10 -7.27 -20.41 -27.27
CA THR A 10 -6.24 -19.44 -26.86
C THR A 10 -6.80 -18.34 -25.95
N ILE A 11 -8.03 -17.86 -26.17
CA ILE A 11 -8.67 -16.86 -25.28
C ILE A 11 -8.98 -17.46 -23.90
N SER A 12 -9.43 -18.71 -23.85
CA SER A 12 -9.65 -19.43 -22.58
C SER A 12 -8.35 -19.64 -21.79
N SER A 13 -7.24 -19.89 -22.47
CA SER A 13 -5.91 -20.04 -21.85
C SER A 13 -5.32 -18.70 -21.36
N LEU A 14 -5.63 -17.58 -22.02
CA LEU A 14 -5.15 -16.26 -21.61
C LEU A 14 -5.93 -15.69 -20.42
N SER A 15 -7.19 -16.08 -20.26
CA SER A 15 -8.06 -15.61 -19.17
C SER A 15 -7.69 -16.17 -17.80
N THR A 16 -6.79 -17.15 -17.72
CA THR A 16 -6.30 -17.69 -16.44
C THR A 16 -5.04 -16.98 -15.92
N TYR A 17 -4.41 -16.12 -16.71
CA TYR A 17 -3.19 -15.39 -16.29
C TYR A 17 -3.46 -14.05 -15.59
N THR A 18 -4.72 -13.64 -15.44
CA THR A 18 -5.11 -12.43 -14.70
C THR A 18 -5.67 -12.73 -13.30
N LEU A 19 -5.53 -13.97 -12.81
CA LEU A 19 -5.78 -14.32 -11.41
C LEU A 19 -4.49 -14.24 -10.58
N VAL A 20 -3.76 -13.13 -10.70
CA VAL A 20 -2.64 -12.83 -9.80
C VAL A 20 -3.22 -12.25 -8.49
N GLY A 21 -3.79 -13.12 -7.66
CA GLY A 21 -3.80 -13.00 -6.20
C GLY A 21 -4.24 -11.67 -5.54
N VAL A 22 -5.19 -10.91 -6.09
CA VAL A 22 -5.66 -9.64 -5.48
C VAL A 22 -6.57 -9.85 -4.24
N HIS A 23 -6.82 -11.09 -3.83
CA HIS A 23 -7.74 -11.43 -2.74
C HIS A 23 -7.10 -12.01 -1.47
N ALA A 24 -5.81 -11.77 -1.22
CA ALA A 24 -5.39 -11.74 0.18
C ALA A 24 -5.96 -10.45 0.76
N SER A 25 -6.91 -10.54 1.69
CA SER A 25 -7.29 -9.41 2.55
C SER A 25 -6.09 -9.03 3.40
N THR A 26 -5.10 -8.38 2.78
CA THR A 26 -3.90 -7.88 3.42
C THR A 26 -4.37 -6.79 4.37
N LYS A 27 -4.26 -7.07 5.66
CA LYS A 27 -4.37 -6.03 6.68
C LYS A 27 -3.17 -5.11 6.49
N CYS A 28 -3.38 -3.81 6.66
CA CYS A 28 -2.33 -2.81 6.61
C CYS A 28 -2.57 -1.71 7.64
N ALA A 29 -1.50 -0.99 7.99
CA ALA A 29 -1.66 0.26 8.70
C ALA A 29 -2.11 1.37 7.73
N ILE A 30 -3.03 2.23 8.17
CA ILE A 30 -3.53 3.35 7.38
C ILE A 30 -2.64 4.55 7.65
N CYS A 31 -2.00 5.09 6.61
CA CYS A 31 -1.24 6.33 6.72
C CYS A 31 -2.20 7.51 6.98
N PRO A 32 -2.01 8.30 8.05
CA PRO A 32 -2.65 9.61 8.16
C PRO A 32 -2.42 10.43 6.89
N SER A 33 -3.40 11.26 6.49
CA SER A 33 -3.27 12.15 5.32
C SER A 33 -2.28 13.30 5.55
N SER A 34 -1.99 13.64 6.81
CA SER A 34 -0.99 14.63 7.18
C SER A 34 -0.36 14.32 8.55
N LEU A 35 0.85 14.84 8.77
CA LEU A 35 1.58 14.78 10.04
C LEU A 35 2.35 16.08 10.26
N ASN A 36 2.05 16.79 11.35
CA ASN A 36 2.78 18.02 11.75
C ASN A 36 2.95 19.04 10.60
N GLY A 37 1.90 19.26 9.80
CA GLY A 37 1.94 20.17 8.64
C GLY A 37 2.58 19.59 7.37
N ALA A 38 3.08 18.36 7.41
CA ALA A 38 3.52 17.62 6.23
C ALA A 38 2.37 16.81 5.63
N GLY A 39 2.21 16.86 4.30
CA GLY A 39 1.20 16.07 3.59
C GLY A 39 1.71 14.68 3.23
N LEU A 40 0.83 13.67 3.23
CA LEU A 40 1.18 12.33 2.78
C LEU A 40 1.60 12.38 1.30
N TYR A 41 2.83 11.96 1.03
CA TYR A 41 3.42 11.93 -0.30
C TYR A 41 3.45 10.51 -0.88
N TYR A 42 3.69 9.51 -0.02
CA TYR A 42 3.72 8.11 -0.42
C TYR A 42 3.26 7.23 0.75
N GLY A 43 2.46 6.21 0.44
CA GLY A 43 2.00 5.23 1.42
C GLY A 43 1.94 3.86 0.76
N CYS A 44 2.57 2.82 1.32
CA CYS A 44 2.50 1.48 0.73
C CYS A 44 2.73 0.40 1.77
N SER A 45 1.89 -0.63 1.75
CA SER A 45 2.04 -1.85 2.56
C SER A 45 2.84 -2.90 1.78
N TYR A 46 3.89 -3.42 2.40
CA TYR A 46 4.69 -4.51 1.85
C TYR A 46 5.15 -5.47 2.96
N LYS A 47 4.89 -6.76 2.77
CA LYS A 47 5.29 -7.85 3.68
C LYS A 47 4.94 -7.58 5.16
N GLY A 48 3.75 -7.05 5.43
CA GLY A 48 3.26 -6.83 6.80
C GLY A 48 3.79 -5.55 7.46
N ASN A 49 4.44 -4.66 6.70
CA ASN A 49 4.76 -3.32 7.16
C ASN A 49 4.24 -2.28 6.17
N THR A 50 3.70 -1.18 6.68
CA THR A 50 3.34 -0.02 5.88
C THR A 50 4.37 1.08 6.06
N ALA A 51 4.89 1.59 4.93
CA ALA A 51 5.72 2.76 4.89
C ALA A 51 4.89 3.98 4.47
N CYS A 52 4.89 5.01 5.30
CA CYS A 52 4.28 6.32 5.05
C CYS A 52 5.38 7.38 4.99
N ARG A 53 5.43 8.15 3.90
CA ARG A 53 6.35 9.28 3.73
C ARG A 53 5.55 10.56 3.56
N TYR A 54 5.91 11.56 4.34
CA TYR A 54 5.25 12.86 4.35
C TYR A 54 6.20 13.94 3.86
N LEU A 55 5.78 14.75 2.90
CA LEU A 55 6.56 15.88 2.40
C LEU A 55 6.19 17.13 3.21
N ILE A 56 7.20 17.78 3.77
CA ILE A 56 7.02 19.06 4.46
C ILE A 56 6.90 20.15 3.39
N SER A 57 5.73 20.80 3.32
CA SER A 57 5.44 21.85 2.35
C SER A 57 6.51 22.95 2.35
N GLY A 58 6.97 23.33 1.15
CA GLY A 58 8.02 24.35 0.99
C GLY A 58 9.45 23.87 1.26
N THR A 59 9.65 22.56 1.45
CA THR A 59 11.00 21.97 1.64
C THR A 59 11.17 20.69 0.83
N SER A 60 12.40 20.17 0.75
CA SER A 60 12.72 18.84 0.21
C SER A 60 12.85 17.76 1.31
N GLN A 61 12.39 18.05 2.53
CA GLN A 61 12.49 17.12 3.65
C GLN A 61 11.27 16.18 3.72
N MET A 62 11.53 14.91 4.05
CA MET A 62 10.50 13.90 4.23
C MET A 62 10.50 13.34 5.65
N ILE A 63 9.30 13.13 6.21
CA ILE A 63 9.12 12.38 7.45
C ILE A 63 8.77 10.94 7.08
N GLY A 64 9.59 9.99 7.53
CA GLY A 64 9.35 8.55 7.35
C GLY A 64 8.72 7.92 8.59
N CYS A 65 7.54 7.33 8.42
CA CYS A 65 6.86 6.54 9.44
C CYS A 65 6.61 5.13 8.91
N TYR A 66 6.98 4.13 9.70
CA TYR A 66 6.81 2.72 9.38
C TYR A 66 5.94 2.07 10.45
N TYR A 67 4.97 1.28 10.03
CA TYR A 67 3.97 0.69 10.91
C TYR A 67 3.85 -0.80 10.65
N ASP A 68 3.65 -1.56 11.73
CA ASP A 68 3.26 -2.96 11.66
C ASP A 68 1.82 -3.05 11.17
N ASP A 69 1.58 -3.84 10.12
CA ASP A 69 0.27 -3.94 9.48
C ASP A 69 -0.78 -4.65 10.34
N SER A 70 -0.33 -5.52 11.26
CA SER A 70 -1.23 -6.28 12.12
C SER A 70 -1.77 -5.44 13.26
N LYS A 71 -0.95 -4.54 13.81
CA LYS A 71 -1.22 -3.76 15.02
C LYS A 71 -1.36 -2.26 14.78
N GLY A 72 -0.93 -1.76 13.63
CA GLY A 72 -0.83 -0.33 13.33
C GLY A 72 0.23 0.39 14.17
N THR A 73 1.12 -0.33 14.85
CA THR A 73 2.11 0.25 15.77
C THR A 73 3.38 0.69 15.06
N VAL A 74 3.94 1.83 15.46
CA VAL A 74 5.17 2.35 14.89
C VAL A 74 6.36 1.40 15.11
N THR A 75 7.09 1.10 14.03
CA THR A 75 8.23 0.19 14.05
C THR A 75 9.57 0.92 14.17
N GLN A 76 10.66 0.17 14.32
CA GLN A 76 12.02 0.70 14.36
C GLN A 76 12.41 1.27 12.98
N GLY A 77 13.08 2.42 12.95
CA GLY A 77 13.40 3.16 11.72
C GLY A 77 12.46 4.34 11.42
N SER A 78 11.34 4.44 12.13
CA SER A 78 10.44 5.59 12.05
C SER A 78 10.98 6.81 12.77
N ASN A 79 10.57 8.01 12.33
CA ASN A 79 10.78 9.23 13.11
C ASN A 79 9.82 9.28 14.31
N ARG A 80 10.13 8.53 15.37
CA ARG A 80 9.26 8.31 16.54
C ARG A 80 8.86 9.57 17.30
N ALA A 81 9.57 10.68 17.13
CA ALA A 81 9.21 11.97 17.70
C ALA A 81 8.02 12.62 16.97
N LEU A 82 7.86 12.33 15.67
CA LEU A 82 6.86 12.94 14.79
C LEU A 82 5.74 11.96 14.38
N CYS A 83 6.03 10.66 14.37
CA CYS A 83 5.08 9.63 13.97
C CYS A 83 4.16 9.24 15.15
N PRO A 84 2.83 9.10 14.91
CA PRO A 84 1.92 8.49 15.85
C PRO A 84 2.42 7.13 16.33
N LYS A 85 2.22 6.82 17.62
CA LYS A 85 2.60 5.52 18.17
C LYS A 85 1.78 4.38 17.58
N THR A 86 0.53 4.68 17.23
CA THR A 86 -0.43 3.73 16.66
C THR A 86 -1.31 4.46 15.65
N VAL A 87 -1.64 3.78 14.56
CA VAL A 87 -2.61 4.23 13.55
C VAL A 87 -3.69 3.17 13.36
N ASN A 88 -4.80 3.56 12.73
CA ASN A 88 -5.83 2.61 12.36
C ASN A 88 -5.30 1.59 11.36
N THR A 89 -5.86 0.39 11.38
CA THR A 89 -5.56 -0.64 10.38
C THR A 89 -6.75 -0.84 9.45
N GLY A 90 -6.49 -1.09 8.17
CA GLY A 90 -7.50 -1.36 7.15
C GLY A 90 -7.22 -2.67 6.42
N THR A 91 -8.08 -2.98 5.46
CA THR A 91 -7.95 -4.11 4.54
C THR A 91 -8.35 -3.69 3.13
N GLY A 92 -7.89 -4.42 2.11
CA GLY A 92 -8.31 -4.20 0.72
C GLY A 92 -7.82 -2.85 0.18
N ASN A 93 -8.73 -2.01 -0.32
CA ASN A 93 -8.38 -0.73 -0.95
C ASN A 93 -7.61 0.24 -0.03
N ALA A 94 -7.81 0.13 1.30
CA ALA A 94 -7.04 0.91 2.27
C ALA A 94 -5.53 0.62 2.25
N CYS A 95 -5.14 -0.52 1.67
CA CYS A 95 -3.77 -1.02 1.63
C CYS A 95 -3.10 -0.82 0.28
N GLN A 96 -3.77 -0.13 -0.65
CA GLN A 96 -3.19 0.21 -1.94
C GLN A 96 -2.08 1.25 -1.76
N CYS A 97 -1.06 1.11 -2.60
CA CYS A 97 0.05 2.02 -2.58
C CYS A 97 -0.35 3.34 -3.22
N ILE A 98 -0.17 4.43 -2.48
CA ILE A 98 -0.36 5.80 -2.93
C ILE A 98 1.01 6.28 -3.41
N THR A 99 1.07 6.65 -4.68
CA THR A 99 2.21 7.36 -5.29
C THR A 99 1.77 8.78 -5.64
N PRO A 100 2.70 9.75 -5.62
CA PRO A 100 2.43 11.10 -6.12
C PRO A 100 2.03 11.10 -7.60
#